data_AF-A0A848WNL7-F1
#
_entry.id   AF-A0A848WNL7-F1
#
_cell.length_a   1.000
_cell.length_b   1.000
_cell.length_c   1.000
_cell.angle_alpha   90.00
_cell.angle_beta   90.00
_cell.angle_gamma   90.00
#
_symmetry.space_group_name_H-M   'P 1'
#
loop_
_entity.id
_entity.type
_entity.pdbx_description
1 polymer ?
#
loop_
_entity_poly.entity_id
_entity_poly.type
_entity_poly.pdbx_seq_one_letter_code
_entity_poly.pdbx_strand_id
1 'polypeptide(L)'
;ATAILAGDALQTLAFETLGELDASGDIRADLVVRLARASGAAGMVLGQAQDIAAESAGGPLSFVNITELQANKTGALIRWSAEAGAVLGGSDVAPLTEYATALGLAFQIADDLLDVTGDEVETGKRVGKDAAAGKATFVDHLGVNGARARARDLAAQAVDALSGFDQRADGLRAAAQFVVTRSF
;
A
#
# COMPACT_ATOMS: atom_id res chain seq x y z
N ALA A 1 -7.03 -1.53 26.96
CA ALA A 1 -7.57 -0.15 26.94
C ALA A 1 -6.61 0.81 26.22
N THR A 2 -5.37 0.99 26.68
CA THR A 2 -4.42 1.97 26.13
C THR A 2 -4.17 1.86 24.62
N ALA A 3 -3.98 0.66 24.07
CA ALA A 3 -3.71 0.49 22.64
C ALA A 3 -4.88 0.94 21.74
N ILE A 4 -6.12 0.70 22.17
CA ILE A 4 -7.33 1.15 21.44
C ILE A 4 -7.40 2.68 21.46
N LEU A 5 -7.26 3.28 22.65
CA LEU A 5 -7.30 4.74 22.81
C LEU A 5 -6.16 5.45 22.04
N ALA A 6 -4.98 4.84 21.97
CA ALA A 6 -3.88 5.36 21.17
C ALA A 6 -4.21 5.32 19.66
N GLY A 7 -4.85 4.25 19.18
CA GLY A 7 -5.33 4.17 17.80
C GLY A 7 -6.38 5.25 17.48
N ASP A 8 -7.37 5.42 18.36
CA ASP A 8 -8.41 6.45 18.23
C ASP A 8 -7.79 7.86 18.18
N ALA A 9 -6.82 8.13 19.06
CA ALA A 9 -6.12 9.40 19.10
C ALA A 9 -5.27 9.65 17.85
N LEU A 10 -4.50 8.66 17.38
CA LEU A 10 -3.66 8.80 16.19
C LEU A 10 -4.48 9.01 14.91
N GLN A 11 -5.60 8.30 14.77
CA GLN A 11 -6.50 8.52 13.64
C GLN A 11 -7.09 9.93 13.68
N THR A 12 -7.46 10.43 14.87
CA THR A 12 -7.98 11.80 15.04
C THR A 12 -6.91 12.85 14.72
N LEU A 13 -5.68 12.63 15.20
CA LEU A 13 -4.53 13.51 14.97
C LEU A 13 -4.19 13.62 13.47
N ALA A 14 -4.38 12.56 12.69
CA ALA A 14 -4.16 12.62 11.24
C ALA A 14 -5.08 13.65 10.55
N PHE A 15 -6.34 13.76 10.98
CA PHE A 15 -7.27 14.76 10.46
C PHE A 15 -6.98 16.17 10.98
N GLU A 16 -6.57 16.30 12.24
CA GLU A 16 -6.10 17.56 12.82
C GLU A 16 -4.91 18.11 12.02
N THR A 17 -3.92 17.26 11.75
CA THR A 17 -2.72 17.62 10.96
C THR A 17 -3.09 18.14 9.57
N LEU A 18 -4.07 17.53 8.89
CA LEU A 18 -4.55 18.02 7.59
C LEU A 18 -5.28 19.36 7.71
N GLY A 19 -6.05 19.57 8.78
CA GLY A 19 -6.75 20.82 9.06
C GLY A 19 -5.81 22.00 9.30
N GLU A 20 -4.61 21.73 9.81
CA GLU A 20 -3.58 22.73 10.13
C GLU A 20 -2.60 23.03 8.99
N LEU A 21 -2.73 22.35 7.84
CA LEU A 21 -1.87 22.61 6.68
C LEU A 21 -1.98 24.08 6.22
N ASP A 22 -0.84 24.65 5.86
CA ASP A 22 -0.75 25.96 5.20
C ASP A 22 -1.21 25.84 3.73
N ALA A 23 -2.52 25.69 3.56
CA ALA A 23 -3.22 25.55 2.30
C ALA A 23 -4.61 26.19 2.36
N SER A 24 -5.27 26.37 1.21
CA SER A 24 -6.64 26.86 1.18
C SER A 24 -7.60 25.91 1.91
N GLY A 25 -8.73 26.46 2.39
CA GLY A 25 -9.76 25.63 3.03
C GLY A 25 -10.29 24.51 2.12
N ASP A 26 -10.42 24.79 0.82
CA ASP A 26 -10.89 23.81 -0.17
C ASP A 26 -9.91 22.66 -0.36
N ILE A 27 -8.59 22.94 -0.43
CA ILE A 27 -7.56 21.90 -0.54
C ILE A 27 -7.53 21.03 0.72
N ARG A 28 -7.61 21.65 1.91
CA ARG A 28 -7.68 20.91 3.18
C ARG A 28 -8.91 20.01 3.25
N ALA A 29 -10.08 20.53 2.85
CA ALA A 29 -11.31 19.75 2.82
C ALA A 29 -11.21 18.57 1.85
N ASP A 30 -10.64 18.76 0.66
CA ASP A 30 -10.45 17.67 -0.32
C ASP A 30 -9.50 16.58 0.24
N LEU A 31 -8.36 16.96 0.81
CA LEU A 31 -7.41 16.03 1.43
C LEU A 31 -8.05 15.22 2.57
N VAL A 32 -8.85 15.87 3.42
CA VAL A 32 -9.59 15.23 4.52
C VAL A 32 -10.59 14.21 3.98
N VAL A 33 -11.39 14.58 2.97
CA VAL A 33 -12.38 13.66 2.38
C VAL A 33 -11.69 12.47 1.71
N ARG A 34 -10.59 12.71 0.99
CA ARG A 34 -9.79 11.64 0.37
C ARG A 34 -9.19 10.71 1.41
N LEU A 35 -8.64 11.25 2.51
CA LEU A 35 -8.08 10.42 3.59
C LEU A 35 -9.16 9.59 4.26
N ALA A 36 -10.33 10.19 4.55
CA ALA A 36 -11.45 9.48 5.16
C ALA A 36 -11.93 8.30 4.29
N ARG A 37 -12.00 8.48 2.96
CA ARG A 37 -12.35 7.40 2.03
C ARG A 37 -11.28 6.32 1.97
N ALA A 38 -10.01 6.71 1.89
CA ALA A 38 -8.88 5.79 1.82
C ALA A 38 -8.71 4.97 3.13
N SER A 39 -8.98 5.57 4.29
CA SER A 39 -8.85 4.91 5.59
C SER A 39 -10.10 4.12 6.00
N GLY A 40 -11.28 4.57 5.57
CA GLY A 40 -12.57 4.08 6.08
C GLY A 40 -13.08 2.78 5.44
N ALA A 41 -14.40 2.58 5.54
CA ALA A 41 -15.10 1.37 5.10
C ALA A 41 -15.13 1.14 3.58
N ALA A 42 -14.53 2.03 2.79
CA ALA A 42 -14.32 1.88 1.34
C ALA A 42 -12.84 1.69 0.97
N GLY A 43 -11.93 1.60 1.96
CA GLY A 43 -10.50 1.50 1.77
C GLY A 43 -9.85 0.58 2.81
N MET A 44 -8.90 1.10 3.60
CA MET A 44 -8.09 0.30 4.53
C MET A 44 -8.93 -0.58 5.46
N VAL A 45 -10.00 -0.04 6.07
CA VAL A 45 -10.86 -0.83 6.97
C VAL A 45 -11.63 -1.92 6.21
N LEU A 46 -12.04 -1.68 4.96
CA LEU A 46 -12.62 -2.73 4.11
C LEU A 46 -11.60 -3.85 3.87
N GLY A 47 -10.37 -3.50 3.50
CA GLY A 47 -9.30 -4.47 3.29
C GLY A 47 -8.98 -5.27 4.55
N GLN A 48 -9.00 -4.63 5.73
CA GLN A 48 -8.83 -5.32 7.00
C GLN A 48 -10.01 -6.27 7.31
N ALA A 49 -11.24 -5.87 7.02
CA ALA A 49 -12.40 -6.74 7.18
C ALA A 49 -12.36 -7.94 6.22
N GLN A 50 -11.94 -7.73 4.97
CA GLN A 50 -11.72 -8.78 3.98
C GLN A 50 -10.65 -9.78 4.46
N ASP A 51 -9.55 -9.29 5.03
CA ASP A 51 -8.48 -10.13 5.58
C ASP A 51 -8.93 -10.99 6.76
N ILE A 52 -9.68 -10.42 7.71
CA ILE A 52 -10.25 -11.18 8.84
C ILE A 52 -11.24 -12.24 8.33
N ALA A 53 -12.07 -11.89 7.33
CA ALA A 53 -13.01 -12.85 6.75
C ALA A 53 -12.29 -13.99 6.01
N ALA A 54 -11.17 -13.70 5.35
CA ALA A 54 -10.35 -14.68 4.64
C ALA A 54 -9.77 -15.74 5.59
N GLU A 55 -9.32 -15.35 6.78
CA GLU A 55 -8.85 -16.28 7.83
C GLU A 55 -9.93 -17.30 8.23
N SER A 56 -11.21 -16.95 8.09
CA SER A 56 -12.35 -17.81 8.44
C SER A 56 -12.98 -18.54 7.26
N ALA A 57 -12.57 -18.27 6.02
CA ALA A 57 -13.25 -18.72 4.80
C ALA A 57 -13.04 -20.22 4.47
N GLY A 58 -12.14 -20.92 5.17
CA GLY A 58 -11.93 -22.36 5.03
C GLY A 58 -11.25 -22.80 3.72
N GLY A 59 -10.66 -21.86 2.98
CA GLY A 59 -9.92 -22.14 1.74
C GLY A 59 -9.16 -20.91 1.23
N PRO A 60 -8.17 -21.11 0.33
CA PRO A 60 -7.36 -20.02 -0.19
C PRO A 60 -8.18 -19.05 -1.04
N LEU A 61 -7.92 -17.75 -0.88
CA LEU A 61 -8.51 -16.73 -1.75
C LEU A 61 -8.03 -16.90 -3.20
N SER A 62 -8.83 -16.42 -4.15
CA SER A 62 -8.39 -16.33 -5.55
C SER A 62 -7.40 -15.19 -5.74
N PHE A 63 -6.61 -15.24 -6.81
CA PHE A 63 -5.70 -14.15 -7.18
C PHE A 63 -6.39 -12.78 -7.28
N VAL A 64 -7.61 -12.75 -7.81
CA VAL A 64 -8.42 -11.52 -7.93
C VAL A 64 -8.80 -10.99 -6.54
N ASN A 65 -9.25 -11.88 -5.65
CA ASN A 65 -9.68 -11.49 -4.31
C ASN A 65 -8.52 -11.00 -3.45
N ILE A 66 -7.34 -11.64 -3.53
CA ILE A 66 -6.15 -11.14 -2.81
C ILE A 66 -5.70 -9.79 -3.36
N THR A 67 -5.81 -9.58 -4.68
CA THR A 67 -5.45 -8.30 -5.31
C THR A 67 -6.37 -7.19 -4.84
N GLU A 68 -7.69 -7.44 -4.80
CA GLU A 68 -8.68 -6.49 -4.29
C GLU A 68 -8.46 -6.19 -2.81
N LEU A 69 -8.30 -7.23 -1.98
CA LEU A 69 -8.01 -7.10 -0.56
C LEU A 69 -6.80 -6.21 -0.33
N GLN A 70 -5.71 -6.44 -1.05
CA GLN A 70 -4.47 -5.69 -0.89
C GLN A 70 -4.57 -4.27 -1.44
N ALA A 71 -5.30 -4.07 -2.54
CA ALA A 71 -5.60 -2.74 -3.07
C ALA A 71 -6.39 -1.87 -2.07
N ASN A 72 -7.20 -2.49 -1.20
CA ASN A 72 -7.92 -1.83 -0.12
C ASN A 72 -7.07 -1.67 1.14
N LYS A 73 -6.51 -2.77 1.65
CA LYS A 73 -5.82 -2.84 2.96
C LYS A 73 -4.55 -1.99 2.99
N THR A 74 -3.71 -2.14 1.97
CA THR A 74 -2.39 -1.51 1.91
C THR A 74 -2.36 -0.43 0.83
N GLY A 75 -2.93 -0.72 -0.34
CA GLY A 75 -2.91 0.16 -1.50
C GLY A 75 -3.64 1.48 -1.30
N ALA A 76 -4.72 1.53 -0.51
CA ALA A 76 -5.54 2.73 -0.36
C ALA A 76 -4.76 3.90 0.23
N LEU A 77 -3.98 3.66 1.30
CA LEU A 77 -3.18 4.71 1.92
C LEU A 77 -1.93 5.05 1.11
N ILE A 78 -1.31 4.07 0.43
CA ILE A 78 -0.19 4.35 -0.50
C ILE A 78 -0.64 5.29 -1.63
N ARG A 79 -1.82 5.03 -2.23
CA ARG A 79 -2.42 5.92 -3.23
C ARG A 79 -2.69 7.30 -2.68
N TRP A 80 -3.35 7.40 -1.52
CA TRP A 80 -3.61 8.70 -0.89
C TRP A 80 -2.32 9.50 -0.67
N SER A 81 -1.26 8.86 -0.15
CA SER A 81 0.02 9.52 0.09
C SER A 81 0.68 10.04 -1.18
N ALA A 82 0.62 9.28 -2.28
CA ALA A 82 1.18 9.72 -3.56
C ALA A 82 0.37 10.86 -4.18
N GLU A 83 -0.96 10.78 -4.14
CA GLU A 83 -1.86 11.79 -4.73
C GLU A 83 -1.85 13.12 -3.98
N ALA A 84 -1.57 13.11 -2.67
CA ALA A 84 -1.62 14.30 -1.82
C ALA A 84 -0.79 15.47 -2.36
N GLY A 85 0.39 15.19 -2.93
CA GLY A 85 1.24 16.22 -3.53
C GLY A 85 0.61 16.91 -4.73
N ALA A 86 -0.07 16.17 -5.62
CA ALA A 86 -0.78 16.75 -6.75
C ALA A 86 -2.01 17.55 -6.31
N VAL A 87 -2.74 17.07 -5.29
CA VAL A 87 -3.87 17.82 -4.72
C VAL A 87 -3.41 19.15 -4.12
N LEU A 88 -2.32 19.14 -3.34
CA LEU A 88 -1.71 20.37 -2.80
C LEU A 88 -1.26 21.32 -3.90
N GLY A 89 -0.72 20.80 -4.99
CA GLY A 89 -0.28 21.57 -6.16
C GLY A 89 -1.39 21.94 -7.15
N GLY A 90 -2.65 21.58 -6.89
CA GLY A 90 -3.77 21.80 -7.81
C GLY A 90 -3.59 21.15 -9.19
N SER A 91 -2.88 20.02 -9.24
CA SER A 91 -2.50 19.29 -10.46
C SER A 91 -3.31 18.01 -10.64
N ASP A 92 -3.24 17.42 -11.84
CA ASP A 92 -3.86 16.12 -12.10
C ASP A 92 -3.20 15.02 -11.25
N VAL A 93 -4.04 14.23 -10.60
CA VAL A 93 -3.62 13.12 -9.73
C VAL A 93 -3.39 11.83 -10.50
N ALA A 94 -3.91 11.69 -11.73
CA ALA A 94 -3.94 10.43 -12.46
C ALA A 94 -2.56 9.74 -12.60
N PRO A 95 -1.47 10.46 -12.96
CA PRO A 95 -0.14 9.83 -13.01
C PRO A 95 0.32 9.27 -11.65
N LEU A 96 -0.01 9.95 -10.56
CA LEU A 96 0.34 9.51 -9.20
C LEU A 96 -0.56 8.38 -8.72
N THR A 97 -1.81 8.32 -9.16
CA THR A 97 -2.71 7.18 -8.96
C THR A 97 -2.18 5.93 -9.64
N GLU A 98 -1.76 6.02 -10.90
CA GLU A 98 -1.15 4.90 -11.65
C GLU A 98 0.15 4.44 -11.00
N TYR A 99 1.05 5.38 -10.68
CA TYR A 99 2.29 5.13 -9.95
C TYR A 99 2.02 4.36 -8.65
N ALA A 100 1.11 4.86 -7.81
CA ALA A 100 0.87 4.30 -6.48
C ALA A 100 0.10 2.97 -6.51
N THR A 101 -0.74 2.75 -7.52
CA THR A 101 -1.42 1.46 -7.73
C THR A 101 -0.40 0.38 -8.05
N ALA A 102 0.53 0.65 -8.96
CA ALA A 102 1.60 -0.28 -9.31
C ALA A 102 2.58 -0.49 -8.13
N LEU A 103 2.99 0.61 -7.49
CA LEU A 103 3.87 0.58 -6.31
C LEU A 103 3.27 -0.24 -5.16
N GLY A 104 2.00 -0.01 -4.82
CA GLY A 104 1.34 -0.67 -3.70
C GLY A 104 1.23 -2.18 -3.92
N LEU A 105 0.95 -2.63 -5.15
CA LEU A 105 0.94 -4.05 -5.47
C LEU A 105 2.36 -4.64 -5.47
N ALA A 106 3.35 -3.93 -6.00
CA ALA A 106 4.76 -4.35 -5.93
C ALA A 106 5.22 -4.52 -4.48
N PHE A 107 4.83 -3.58 -3.60
CA PHE A 107 5.15 -3.61 -2.18
C PHE A 107 4.62 -4.85 -1.49
N GLN A 108 3.36 -5.19 -1.75
CA GLN A 108 2.77 -6.36 -1.13
C GLN A 108 3.40 -7.67 -1.65
N ILE A 109 3.63 -7.79 -2.96
CA ILE A 109 4.31 -8.98 -3.51
C ILE A 109 5.71 -9.11 -2.93
N ALA A 110 6.43 -8.00 -2.74
CA ALA A 110 7.74 -8.00 -2.09
C ALA A 110 7.65 -8.41 -0.60
N ASP A 111 6.61 -7.99 0.13
CA ASP A 111 6.39 -8.41 1.52
C ASP A 111 6.12 -9.92 1.63
N ASP A 112 5.25 -10.45 0.75
CA ASP A 112 4.97 -11.89 0.67
C ASP A 112 6.23 -12.70 0.32
N LEU A 113 7.07 -12.19 -0.60
CA LEU A 113 8.36 -12.80 -0.93
C LEU A 113 9.31 -12.83 0.26
N LEU A 114 9.35 -11.76 1.06
CA LEU A 114 10.17 -11.69 2.27
C LEU A 114 9.65 -12.64 3.35
N ASP A 115 8.33 -12.82 3.49
CA ASP A 115 7.77 -13.80 4.44
C ASP A 115 8.14 -15.25 4.10
N VAL A 116 8.33 -15.56 2.82
CA VAL A 116 8.69 -16.91 2.35
C VAL A 116 10.20 -17.12 2.25
N THR A 117 10.97 -16.10 1.86
CA THR A 117 12.39 -16.25 1.51
C THR A 117 13.37 -15.50 2.41
N GLY A 118 12.86 -14.66 3.31
CA GLY A 118 13.69 -13.88 4.22
C GLY A 118 14.38 -14.73 5.29
N ASP A 119 15.47 -14.21 5.83
CA ASP A 119 16.10 -14.75 7.03
C ASP A 119 15.45 -14.07 8.26
N GLU A 120 15.04 -14.84 9.27
CA GLU A 120 14.44 -14.29 10.51
C GLU A 120 15.40 -13.32 11.23
N VAL A 121 16.71 -13.53 11.09
CA VAL A 121 17.74 -12.71 11.74
C VAL A 121 17.88 -11.35 11.05
N GLU A 122 17.79 -11.33 9.73
CA GLU A 122 17.93 -10.12 8.91
C GLU A 122 16.61 -9.30 8.91
N THR A 123 15.46 -9.98 8.77
CA THR A 123 14.14 -9.32 8.69
C THR A 123 13.62 -8.77 10.03
N GLY A 124 14.17 -9.21 11.16
CA GLY A 124 13.71 -8.84 12.51
C GLY A 124 12.25 -9.25 12.80
N LYS A 125 11.67 -10.10 11.95
CA LYS A 125 10.30 -10.61 12.03
C LYS A 125 10.29 -12.13 11.84
N ARG A 126 9.30 -12.80 12.42
CA ARG A 126 9.08 -14.23 12.18
C ARG A 126 8.62 -14.43 10.73
N VAL A 127 9.30 -15.32 10.00
CA VAL A 127 8.96 -15.73 8.63
C VAL A 127 7.92 -16.85 8.65
N GLY A 128 7.26 -17.10 7.52
CA GLY A 128 6.24 -18.15 7.39
C GLY A 128 4.97 -17.91 8.21
N LYS A 129 4.69 -16.66 8.59
CA LYS A 129 3.50 -16.30 9.37
C LYS A 129 2.23 -16.50 8.55
N ASP A 130 2.30 -16.28 7.23
CA ASP A 130 1.13 -16.35 6.36
C ASP A 130 0.72 -17.80 6.12
N ALA A 131 1.70 -18.69 5.95
CA ALA A 131 1.47 -20.14 5.90
C ALA A 131 0.86 -20.67 7.22
N ALA A 132 1.35 -20.20 8.37
CA ALA A 132 0.81 -20.58 9.68
C ALA A 132 -0.65 -20.09 9.90
N ALA A 133 -1.01 -18.97 9.28
CA ALA A 133 -2.36 -18.42 9.30
C ALA A 133 -3.28 -18.99 8.19
N GLY A 134 -2.78 -19.89 7.34
CA GLY A 134 -3.52 -20.44 6.21
C GLY A 134 -3.90 -19.40 5.15
N LYS A 135 -3.17 -18.28 5.08
CA LYS A 135 -3.43 -17.19 4.13
C LYS A 135 -2.83 -17.52 2.76
N ALA A 136 -3.61 -17.32 1.71
CA ALA A 136 -3.11 -17.34 0.34
C ALA A 136 -2.37 -16.04 0.03
N THR A 137 -1.12 -16.16 -0.39
CA THR A 137 -0.24 -15.05 -0.76
C THR A 137 -0.06 -14.96 -2.27
N PHE A 138 0.50 -13.85 -2.77
CA PHE A 138 0.89 -13.78 -4.18
C PHE A 138 1.93 -14.83 -4.57
N VAL A 139 2.79 -15.23 -3.62
CA VAL A 139 3.80 -16.27 -3.83
C VAL A 139 3.16 -17.64 -4.00
N ASP A 140 2.07 -17.95 -3.29
CA ASP A 140 1.34 -19.21 -3.46
C ASP A 140 0.72 -19.35 -4.85
N HIS A 141 0.25 -18.24 -5.43
CA HIS A 141 -0.34 -18.23 -6.77
C HIS A 141 0.69 -18.20 -7.90
N LEU A 142 1.78 -17.45 -7.74
CA LEU A 142 2.74 -17.16 -8.82
C LEU A 142 4.03 -17.99 -8.72
N GLY A 143 4.28 -18.61 -7.57
CA GLY A 143 5.60 -19.11 -7.19
C GLY A 143 6.61 -17.98 -6.96
N VAL A 144 7.72 -18.28 -6.29
CA VAL A 144 8.77 -17.31 -5.95
C VAL A 144 9.30 -16.56 -7.18
N ASN A 145 9.59 -17.27 -8.27
CA ASN A 145 10.14 -16.66 -9.47
C ASN A 145 9.10 -15.78 -10.20
N GLY A 146 7.84 -16.22 -10.27
CA GLY A 146 6.76 -15.45 -10.86
C GLY A 146 6.45 -14.19 -10.07
N ALA A 147 6.40 -14.29 -8.73
CA ALA A 147 6.23 -13.15 -7.84
C ALA A 147 7.37 -12.13 -7.99
N ARG A 148 8.64 -12.58 -8.07
CA ARG A 148 9.79 -11.69 -8.31
C ARG A 148 9.70 -10.95 -9.63
N ALA A 149 9.36 -11.66 -10.71
CA ALA A 149 9.17 -11.04 -12.03
C ALA A 149 8.04 -10.01 -11.99
N ARG A 150 6.89 -10.39 -11.42
CA ARG A 150 5.72 -9.51 -11.32
C ARG A 150 5.99 -8.25 -10.51
N ALA A 151 6.70 -8.37 -9.39
CA ALA A 151 7.10 -7.22 -8.58
C ALA A 151 7.98 -6.24 -9.37
N ARG A 152 8.98 -6.76 -10.12
CA ARG A 152 9.85 -5.93 -10.97
C ARG A 152 9.07 -5.24 -12.10
N ASP A 153 8.14 -5.95 -12.74
CA ASP A 153 7.31 -5.37 -13.80
C ASP A 153 6.43 -4.23 -13.24
N LEU A 154 5.87 -4.40 -12.04
CA LEU A 154 5.09 -3.36 -11.38
C LEU A 154 5.94 -2.16 -10.96
N ALA A 155 7.16 -2.38 -10.48
CA ALA A 155 8.09 -1.29 -10.19
C ALA A 155 8.45 -0.50 -11.46
N ALA A 156 8.67 -1.18 -12.59
CA ALA A 156 8.87 -0.53 -13.88
C ALA A 156 7.63 0.26 -14.32
N GLN A 157 6.43 -0.32 -14.21
CA GLN A 157 5.16 0.38 -14.50
C GLN A 157 4.98 1.64 -13.64
N ALA A 158 5.34 1.58 -12.36
CA ALA A 158 5.31 2.75 -11.49
C ALA A 158 6.26 3.85 -12.02
N VAL A 159 7.49 3.49 -12.38
CA VAL A 159 8.45 4.45 -12.98
C VAL A 159 7.92 5.05 -14.29
N ASP A 160 7.32 4.24 -15.15
CA ASP A 160 6.77 4.67 -16.44
C ASP A 160 5.59 5.64 -16.28
N ALA A 161 4.75 5.47 -15.25
CA ALA A 161 3.67 6.40 -14.90
C ALA A 161 4.21 7.81 -14.56
N LEU A 162 5.50 7.93 -14.22
CA LEU A 162 6.17 9.20 -13.97
C LEU A 162 6.92 9.76 -15.19
N SER A 163 6.71 9.22 -16.40
CA SER A 163 7.40 9.66 -17.63
C SER A 163 7.17 11.14 -17.98
N GLY A 164 6.03 11.71 -17.56
CA GLY A 164 5.72 13.13 -17.73
C GLY A 164 6.40 14.07 -16.73
N PHE A 165 7.09 13.54 -15.71
CA PHE A 165 7.77 14.33 -14.68
C PHE A 165 9.26 14.47 -14.98
N ASP A 166 9.85 15.61 -14.62
CA ASP A 166 11.29 15.84 -14.70
C ASP A 166 12.07 15.09 -13.60
N GLN A 167 13.36 15.44 -13.43
CA GLN A 167 14.23 14.83 -12.41
C GLN A 167 13.75 15.02 -10.96
N ARG A 168 12.81 15.94 -10.69
CA ARG A 168 12.25 16.10 -9.33
C ARG A 168 11.47 14.86 -8.88
N ALA A 169 11.01 14.03 -9.82
CA ALA A 169 10.37 12.76 -9.51
C ALA A 169 11.37 11.60 -9.27
N ASP A 170 12.68 11.84 -9.33
CA ASP A 170 13.67 10.77 -9.15
C ASP A 170 13.61 10.10 -7.77
N GLY A 171 13.19 10.84 -6.73
CA GLY A 171 12.92 10.25 -5.42
C GLY A 171 11.79 9.22 -5.45
N LEU A 172 10.74 9.46 -6.23
CA LEU A 172 9.64 8.50 -6.41
C LEU A 172 10.09 7.30 -7.26
N ARG A 173 10.86 7.54 -8.34
CA ARG A 173 11.43 6.46 -9.16
C ARG A 173 12.33 5.55 -8.32
N ALA A 174 13.17 6.13 -7.48
CA ALA A 174 14.02 5.40 -6.54
C ALA A 174 13.20 4.63 -5.50
N ALA A 175 12.10 5.21 -4.98
CA ALA A 175 11.20 4.51 -4.06
C ALA A 175 10.58 3.26 -4.71
N ALA A 176 10.12 3.34 -5.97
CA ALA A 176 9.59 2.19 -6.70
C ALA A 176 10.61 1.07 -6.88
N GLN A 177 11.86 1.42 -7.22
CA GLN A 177 12.94 0.44 -7.31
C GLN A 177 13.28 -0.16 -5.94
N PHE A 178 13.38 0.68 -4.91
CA PHE A 178 13.68 0.27 -3.55
C PHE A 178 12.71 -0.79 -3.03
N VAL A 179 11.42 -0.65 -3.32
CA VAL A 179 10.39 -1.60 -2.87
C VAL A 179 10.67 -3.03 -3.30
N VAL A 180 11.28 -3.24 -4.48
CA VAL A 180 11.56 -4.59 -5.03
C VAL A 180 13.00 -5.05 -4.82
N THR A 181 13.90 -4.16 -4.42
CA THR A 181 15.31 -4.48 -4.11
C THR A 181 15.61 -4.51 -2.62
N ARG A 182 14.68 -4.07 -1.76
CA ARG A 182 14.85 -4.10 -0.31
C ARG A 182 15.17 -5.53 0.13
N SER A 183 16.33 -5.68 0.74
CA SER A 183 16.73 -6.88 1.48
C SER A 183 16.69 -6.45 2.94
N PHE A 184 15.96 -7.17 3.78
CA PHE A 184 16.01 -6.95 5.23
C PHE A 184 16.80 -8.05 5.85
#